data_AF-A0A662JIF5-F1
#
_entry.id   AF-A0A662JIF5-F1
#
_cell.length_a   1.000
_cell.length_b   1.000
_cell.length_c   1.000
_cell.angle_alpha   90.00
_cell.angle_beta   90.00
_cell.angle_gamma   90.00
#
_symmetry.space_group_name_H-M   'P 1'
#
loop_
_entity.id
_entity.type
_entity.pdbx_description
1 polymer ?
#
loop_
_entity_poly.entity_id
_entity_poly.type
_entity_poly.pdbx_seq_one_letter_code
_entity_poly.pdbx_strand_id
1 'polypeptide(L)'
;MELGRHLIIEFQGCDPEKLTRAEEVEKILLEAARSSELTIMEVKTHFFNPGATSMVIIGESHLSIHTWPEYGYAAVDIFVCGGKDPWKACKVMVEALRPKRVKALEIKRGLDTLIVEDVSSFFETPGSLRQDNEGKGSVRKG
;
A
#
# COMPACT_ATOMS: atom_id res chain seq x y z
N MET A 1 -11.57 -7.91 -15.51
CA MET A 1 -11.24 -8.98 -14.53
C MET A 1 -10.09 -8.46 -13.68
N GLU A 2 -10.18 -8.40 -12.35
CA GLU A 2 -9.06 -7.90 -11.54
C GLU A 2 -7.95 -8.96 -11.39
N LEU A 3 -6.68 -8.55 -11.51
CA LEU A 3 -5.51 -9.42 -11.35
C LEU A 3 -5.09 -9.55 -9.87
N GLY A 4 -5.35 -8.52 -9.06
CA GLY A 4 -5.05 -8.57 -7.63
C GLY A 4 -5.57 -7.36 -6.85
N ARG A 5 -5.35 -7.40 -5.53
CA ARG A 5 -5.78 -6.37 -4.57
C ARG A 5 -4.55 -5.83 -3.85
N HIS A 6 -4.40 -4.51 -3.81
CA HIS A 6 -3.25 -3.84 -3.24
C HIS A 6 -3.68 -2.87 -2.14
N LEU A 7 -3.29 -3.16 -0.89
CA LEU A 7 -3.43 -2.23 0.21
C LEU A 7 -2.19 -1.36 0.31
N ILE A 8 -2.38 -0.04 0.33
CA ILE A 8 -1.37 0.96 0.69
C ILE A 8 -1.75 1.50 2.06
N ILE A 9 -0.89 1.31 3.05
CA ILE A 9 -1.22 1.45 4.47
C ILE A 9 -0.23 2.38 5.16
N GLU A 10 -0.79 3.29 5.95
CA GLU A 10 -0.11 4.24 6.80
C GLU A 10 -0.34 3.84 8.26
N PHE A 11 0.68 3.31 8.93
CA PHE A 11 0.63 3.02 10.37
C PHE A 11 1.28 4.17 11.16
N GLN A 12 0.53 4.75 12.09
CA GLN A 12 0.95 5.91 12.86
C GLN A 12 0.84 5.66 14.36
N GLY A 13 1.88 6.07 15.11
CA GLY A 13 1.96 5.85 16.55
C GLY A 13 2.19 4.39 16.93
N CYS A 14 2.96 3.66 16.11
CA CYS A 14 3.44 2.32 16.40
C CYS A 14 4.39 2.29 17.61
N ASP A 15 4.60 1.11 18.16
CA ASP A 15 5.66 0.85 19.14
C ASP A 15 7.05 1.03 18.49
N PRO A 16 7.86 2.04 18.89
CA PRO A 16 9.16 2.31 18.26
C PRO A 16 10.14 1.15 18.37
N GLU A 17 10.07 0.33 19.42
CA GLU A 17 10.95 -0.83 19.57
C GLU A 17 10.73 -1.86 18.46
N LYS A 18 9.46 -2.02 18.05
CA LYS A 18 9.06 -2.92 16.96
C LYS A 18 9.48 -2.44 15.58
N LEU A 19 9.69 -1.14 15.43
CA LEU A 19 10.14 -0.53 14.19
C LEU A 19 11.66 -0.51 14.05
N THR A 20 12.38 -0.65 15.16
CA THR A 20 13.81 -0.34 15.24
C THR A 20 14.69 -1.41 14.62
N ARG A 21 14.38 -2.69 14.79
CA ARG A 21 15.27 -3.79 14.38
C ARG A 21 14.84 -4.44 13.08
N ALA A 22 15.77 -4.58 12.15
CA ALA A 22 15.53 -5.28 10.88
C ALA A 22 15.00 -6.71 11.07
N GLU A 23 15.51 -7.45 12.06
CA GLU A 23 15.04 -8.83 12.31
C GLU A 23 13.58 -8.88 12.78
N GLU A 24 13.15 -7.93 13.61
CA GLU A 24 11.75 -7.85 14.05
C GLU A 24 10.83 -7.45 12.89
N VAL A 25 11.24 -6.45 12.10
CA VAL A 25 10.46 -6.00 10.94
C VAL A 25 10.31 -7.10 9.89
N GLU A 26 11.39 -7.82 9.58
CA GLU A 26 11.36 -8.97 8.68
C GLU A 26 10.43 -10.07 9.19
N LYS A 27 10.53 -10.41 10.48
CA LYS A 27 9.68 -11.42 11.11
C LYS A 27 8.20 -11.05 11.00
N ILE A 28 7.84 -9.80 11.29
CA ILE A 28 6.46 -9.30 11.19
C ILE A 28 5.94 -9.44 9.76
N LEU A 29 6.75 -9.07 8.76
CA LEU A 29 6.36 -9.14 7.35
C LEU A 29 6.18 -10.60 6.88
N LEU A 30 7.07 -11.51 7.31
CA LEU A 30 6.96 -12.94 7.02
C LEU A 30 5.73 -13.58 7.69
N GLU A 31 5.42 -13.21 8.93
CA GLU A 31 4.22 -13.66 9.63
C GLU A 31 2.94 -13.18 8.93
N ALA A 32 2.92 -11.92 8.49
CA ALA A 32 1.82 -11.37 7.71
C ALA A 32 1.61 -12.15 6.40
N ALA A 33 2.68 -12.44 5.66
CA ALA A 33 2.60 -13.24 4.43
C ALA A 33 2.06 -14.67 4.70
N ARG A 34 2.61 -15.37 5.71
CA ARG A 34 2.18 -16.72 6.09
C ARG A 34 0.72 -16.79 6.52
N SER A 35 0.24 -15.80 7.28
CA SER A 35 -1.14 -15.74 7.76
C SER A 35 -2.18 -15.62 6.63
N SER A 36 -1.74 -15.16 5.46
CA SER A 36 -2.58 -15.02 4.27
C SER A 36 -2.43 -16.19 3.29
N GLU A 37 -1.76 -17.27 3.71
CA GLU A 37 -1.51 -18.47 2.89
C GLU A 37 -0.79 -18.14 1.57
N LEU A 38 0.15 -17.19 1.63
CA LEU A 38 0.92 -16.74 0.48
C LEU A 38 2.20 -17.55 0.36
N THR A 39 2.53 -17.96 -0.87
CA THR A 39 3.79 -18.65 -1.16
C THR A 39 4.93 -17.64 -1.20
N ILE A 40 5.77 -17.65 -0.18
CA ILE A 40 6.95 -16.79 -0.07
C ILE A 40 8.04 -17.33 -1.01
N MET A 41 8.54 -16.47 -1.89
CA MET A 41 9.63 -16.79 -2.81
C MET A 41 10.97 -16.28 -2.31
N GLU A 42 11.00 -15.03 -1.83
CA GLU A 42 12.21 -14.37 -1.35
C GLU A 42 11.83 -13.34 -0.28
N VAL A 43 12.76 -13.09 0.64
CA VAL A 43 12.70 -11.96 1.56
C VAL A 43 14.03 -11.24 1.56
N LYS A 44 13.97 -9.90 1.57
CA LYS A 44 15.16 -9.06 1.68
C LYS A 44 14.88 -7.88 2.59
N THR A 45 15.79 -7.68 3.53
CA THR A 45 15.70 -6.59 4.51
C THR A 45 16.99 -5.78 4.53
N HIS A 46 16.87 -4.46 4.58
CA HIS A 46 17.97 -3.53 4.78
C HIS A 46 17.73 -2.72 6.06
N PHE A 47 18.80 -2.56 6.83
CA PHE A 47 18.78 -1.88 8.13
C PHE A 47 19.44 -0.49 8.04
N PHE A 48 18.77 0.54 8.53
CA PHE A 48 19.23 1.94 8.48
C PHE A 48 19.71 2.49 9.84
N ASN A 49 19.51 1.76 10.94
CA ASN A 49 19.90 2.12 12.31
C ASN A 49 19.58 3.56 12.77
N PRO A 50 18.36 3.84 13.31
CA PRO A 50 17.26 2.90 13.51
C PRO A 50 16.36 2.80 12.26
N GLY A 51 15.57 1.72 12.17
CA GLY A 51 14.59 1.54 11.10
C GLY A 51 15.06 0.60 9.98
N ALA A 52 14.11 0.13 9.18
CA ALA A 52 14.36 -0.89 8.17
C ALA A 52 13.44 -0.73 6.95
N THR A 53 13.91 -1.23 5.81
CA THR A 53 13.08 -1.56 4.65
C THR A 53 13.09 -3.07 4.50
N SER A 54 11.92 -3.70 4.48
CA SER A 54 11.78 -5.15 4.22
C SER A 54 10.77 -5.39 3.10
N MET A 55 11.07 -6.36 2.24
CA MET A 55 10.19 -6.79 1.17
C MET A 55 10.14 -8.32 1.12
N VAL A 56 8.94 -8.85 1.01
CA VAL A 56 8.64 -10.27 0.82
C VAL A 56 8.02 -10.43 -0.56
N ILE A 57 8.74 -11.13 -1.45
CA ILE A 57 8.26 -11.48 -2.79
C ILE A 57 7.39 -12.72 -2.68
N ILE A 58 6.18 -12.65 -3.24
CA ILE A 58 5.16 -13.71 -3.17
C ILE A 58 4.52 -13.92 -4.56
N GLY A 59 4.78 -15.06 -5.18
CA GLY A 59 4.27 -15.34 -6.53
C GLY A 59 4.49 -14.14 -7.47
N GLU A 60 3.40 -13.58 -7.98
CA GLU A 60 3.38 -12.43 -8.91
C GLU A 60 3.12 -11.07 -8.21
N SER A 61 3.40 -10.97 -6.90
CA SER A 61 3.04 -9.83 -6.06
C SER A 61 4.04 -9.62 -4.91
N HIS A 62 3.73 -8.78 -3.90
CA HIS A 62 4.66 -8.50 -2.80
C HIS A 62 3.98 -7.98 -1.53
N LEU A 63 4.66 -8.13 -0.41
CA LEU A 63 4.47 -7.31 0.79
C LEU A 63 5.73 -6.47 1.00
N SER A 64 5.59 -5.20 1.38
CA SER A 64 6.72 -4.36 1.82
C SER A 64 6.39 -3.49 3.01
N ILE A 65 7.44 -3.12 3.74
CA ILE A 65 7.37 -2.21 4.88
C ILE A 65 8.61 -1.32 4.91
N HIS A 66 8.39 -0.05 5.19
CA HIS A 66 9.42 0.94 5.50
C HIS A 66 9.13 1.53 6.88
N THR A 67 10.11 1.56 7.78
CA THR A 67 9.92 2.01 9.16
C THR A 67 10.74 3.26 9.50
N TRP A 68 10.12 4.16 10.26
CA TRP A 68 10.76 5.32 10.88
C TRP A 68 10.44 5.35 12.38
N PRO A 69 11.25 4.67 13.20
CA PRO A 69 11.03 4.53 14.65
C PRO A 69 10.89 5.88 15.38
N GLU A 70 11.66 6.89 14.97
CA GLU A 70 11.67 8.24 15.53
C GLU A 70 10.32 8.97 15.38
N TYR A 71 9.49 8.54 14.42
CA TYR A 71 8.13 9.06 14.22
C TYR A 71 7.05 8.07 14.66
N GLY A 72 7.42 6.88 15.15
CA GLY A 72 6.48 5.79 15.39
C GLY A 72 5.67 5.44 14.14
N TYR A 73 6.30 5.46 12.97
CA TYR A 73 5.65 5.40 11.67
C TYR A 73 6.12 4.20 10.84
N ALA A 74 5.20 3.57 10.12
CA ALA A 74 5.51 2.60 9.08
C ALA A 74 4.62 2.79 7.86
N ALA A 75 5.23 2.80 6.68
CA ALA A 75 4.56 2.70 5.40
C ALA A 75 4.55 1.24 4.95
N VAL A 76 3.39 0.72 4.57
CA VAL A 76 3.21 -0.71 4.27
C VAL A 76 2.42 -0.89 2.99
N ASP A 77 2.90 -1.80 2.14
CA ASP A 77 2.20 -2.25 0.93
C ASP A 77 1.91 -3.74 1.05
N ILE A 78 0.65 -4.13 0.80
CA ILE A 78 0.22 -5.54 0.75
C ILE A 78 -0.48 -5.77 -0.58
N PHE A 79 0.28 -6.22 -1.57
CA PHE A 79 -0.23 -6.57 -2.88
C PHE A 79 -0.35 -8.08 -2.99
N VAL A 80 -1.56 -8.60 -3.24
CA VAL A 80 -1.81 -10.03 -3.41
C VAL A 80 -2.62 -10.31 -4.67
N CYS A 81 -2.30 -11.41 -5.35
CA CYS A 81 -3.01 -11.91 -6.53
C CYS A 81 -3.88 -13.15 -6.20
N GLY A 82 -4.68 -13.61 -7.16
CA GLY A 82 -5.38 -14.91 -7.07
C GLY A 82 -6.54 -14.95 -6.07
N GLY A 83 -7.24 -13.82 -5.87
CA GLY A 83 -8.43 -13.76 -5.00
C GLY A 83 -8.14 -13.87 -3.51
N LYS A 84 -6.87 -13.74 -3.09
CA LYS A 84 -6.46 -13.72 -1.68
C LYS A 84 -6.90 -12.41 -1.02
N ASP A 85 -7.08 -12.45 0.30
CA ASP A 85 -7.52 -11.31 1.09
C ASP A 85 -6.34 -10.60 1.77
N PRO A 86 -5.91 -9.40 1.30
CA PRO A 86 -4.77 -8.69 1.88
C PRO A 86 -5.04 -8.18 3.30
N TRP A 87 -6.31 -8.10 3.72
CA TRP A 87 -6.67 -7.65 5.07
C TRP A 87 -6.25 -8.65 6.17
N LYS A 88 -6.07 -9.93 5.84
CA LYS A 88 -5.52 -10.92 6.78
C LYS A 88 -4.09 -10.56 7.19
N ALA A 89 -3.23 -10.25 6.22
CA ALA A 89 -1.87 -9.76 6.47
C ALA A 89 -1.88 -8.42 7.23
N CYS A 90 -2.76 -7.49 6.84
CA CYS A 90 -2.90 -6.20 7.52
C CYS A 90 -3.22 -6.38 9.02
N LYS A 91 -4.14 -7.29 9.36
CA LYS A 91 -4.50 -7.58 10.74
C LYS A 91 -3.30 -8.02 11.59
N VAL A 92 -2.47 -8.93 11.06
CA VAL A 92 -1.25 -9.39 11.75
C VAL A 92 -0.30 -8.22 11.99
N MET A 93 -0.12 -7.35 11.00
CA MET A 93 0.76 -6.18 11.14
C MET A 93 0.23 -5.17 12.17
N VAL A 94 -1.09 -4.96 12.25
CA VAL A 94 -1.71 -4.12 13.29
C VAL A 94 -1.46 -4.69 14.69
N GLU A 95 -1.64 -6.00 14.87
CA GLU A 95 -1.42 -6.66 16.16
C GLU A 95 0.06 -6.59 16.60
N ALA A 96 0.99 -6.71 15.66
CA ALA A 96 2.43 -6.68 15.92
C ALA A 96 2.97 -5.27 16.16
N LEU A 97 2.59 -4.30 15.32
CA LEU A 97 3.14 -2.93 15.33
C LEU A 97 2.39 -2.00 16.31
N ARG A 98 1.18 -2.38 16.73
CA ARG A 98 0.34 -1.65 17.68
C ARG A 98 0.17 -0.15 17.34
N PRO A 99 -0.20 0.21 16.09
CA PRO A 99 -0.41 1.60 15.73
C PRO A 99 -1.58 2.20 16.50
N LYS A 100 -1.46 3.49 16.86
CA LYS A 100 -2.57 4.28 17.41
C LYS A 100 -3.57 4.69 16.33
N ARG A 101 -3.13 4.77 15.07
CA ARG A 101 -3.98 5.13 13.92
C ARG A 101 -3.51 4.38 12.67
N VAL A 102 -4.48 3.91 11.90
CA VAL A 102 -4.27 3.24 10.62
C VAL A 102 -5.04 4.00 9.55
N LYS A 103 -4.40 4.29 8.41
CA LYS A 103 -5.09 4.67 7.17
C LYS A 103 -4.75 3.64 6.11
N ALA A 104 -5.72 3.21 5.32
CA ALA A 104 -5.50 2.25 4.26
C ALA A 104 -6.30 2.63 3.02
N LEU A 105 -5.65 2.54 1.86
CA LEU A 105 -6.27 2.62 0.54
C LEU A 105 -6.20 1.24 -0.09
N GLU A 106 -7.34 0.72 -0.56
CA GLU A 106 -7.36 -0.51 -1.36
C GLU A 106 -7.50 -0.18 -2.84
N ILE A 107 -6.56 -0.66 -3.64
CA ILE A 107 -6.52 -0.53 -5.09
C ILE A 107 -6.70 -1.90 -5.73
N LYS A 108 -7.69 -2.02 -6.60
CA LYS A 108 -7.84 -3.18 -7.49
C LYS A 108 -6.85 -3.03 -8.65
N ARG A 109 -6.00 -4.04 -8.85
CA ARG A 109 -4.94 -4.06 -9.87
C ARG A 109 -5.41 -4.86 -11.08
N GLY A 110 -5.02 -4.42 -12.28
CA GLY A 110 -5.39 -5.09 -13.53
C GLY A 110 -6.87 -4.94 -13.91
N LEU A 111 -7.53 -3.87 -13.47
CA LEU A 111 -8.83 -3.48 -14.02
C LEU A 111 -8.64 -2.84 -15.41
N ASP A 112 -9.70 -2.85 -16.21
CA ASP A 112 -9.81 -2.06 -17.44
C ASP A 112 -9.87 -0.57 -17.05
N THR A 113 -8.70 0.00 -16.80
CA THR A 113 -8.52 1.43 -16.51
C THR A 113 -8.37 2.22 -17.80
N LEU A 114 -8.37 3.55 -17.71
CA LEU A 114 -8.05 4.46 -18.82
C LEU A 114 -6.85 3.92 -19.61
N ILE A 115 -7.10 3.61 -20.89
CA ILE A 115 -6.06 3.20 -21.82
C ILE A 115 -5.49 4.49 -22.40
N VAL A 116 -4.24 4.76 -22.08
CA VAL A 116 -3.46 5.78 -22.78
C VAL A 116 -2.78 5.07 -23.94
N GLU A 117 -3.38 5.17 -25.14
CA GLU A 117 -2.90 4.48 -26.35
C GLU A 117 -1.52 4.99 -26.79
N ASP A 118 -1.24 6.27 -26.57
CA ASP A 118 0.07 6.87 -26.77
C ASP A 118 0.73 7.15 -25.42
N VAL A 119 1.65 6.27 -25.00
CA VAL A 119 2.38 6.39 -23.73
C VAL A 119 3.10 7.73 -23.58
N SER A 120 3.50 8.38 -24.68
CA SER A 120 4.15 9.69 -24.60
C SER A 120 3.20 10.78 -24.08
N SER A 121 1.91 10.68 -24.40
CA SER A 121 0.85 11.58 -23.90
C SER A 121 0.52 11.38 -22.41
N PHE A 122 0.93 10.26 -21.80
CA PHE A 122 0.74 10.03 -20.36
C PHE A 122 1.39 11.14 -19.52
N PHE A 123 2.55 11.63 -19.97
CA PHE A 123 3.28 12.72 -19.32
C PHE A 123 2.72 14.11 -19.63
N GLU A 124 1.78 14.21 -20.57
CA GLU A 124 1.11 15.45 -20.97
C GLU A 124 -0.18 15.70 -20.17
N THR A 125 -0.59 14.77 -19.30
CA THR A 125 -1.85 14.86 -18.55
C THR A 125 -1.93 16.18 -17.75
N PRO A 126 -3.02 16.96 -17.87
CA PRO A 126 -3.07 18.33 -17.37
C PRO A 126 -2.98 18.40 -15.84
N GLY A 127 -2.08 19.24 -15.34
CA GLY A 127 -2.26 19.83 -14.02
C GLY A 127 -3.61 20.55 -13.97
N SER A 128 -4.44 20.20 -12.99
CA SER A 128 -5.83 20.66 -12.74
C SER A 128 -6.94 19.84 -13.41
N LEU A 129 -7.56 18.97 -12.61
CA LEU A 129 -9.00 18.76 -12.66
C LEU A 129 -9.67 20.13 -12.43
N ARG A 130 -9.97 20.88 -13.49
CA ARG A 130 -10.95 21.96 -13.42
C ARG A 130 -12.32 21.30 -13.20
N GLN A 131 -12.92 21.57 -12.04
CA GLN A 131 -14.36 21.43 -11.88
C GLN A 131 -15.03 22.49 -12.76
N ASP A 132 -15.37 22.14 -13.98
CA ASP A 132 -16.33 22.94 -14.74
C ASP A 132 -17.73 22.49 -14.29
N ASN A 133 -18.23 23.23 -13.31
CA ASN A 133 -19.61 23.18 -12.84
C ASN A 133 -20.58 23.40 -14.00
N GLU A 134 -21.65 22.63 -13.95
CA GLU A 134 -22.80 22.65 -14.84
C GLU A 134 -23.44 24.04 -15.02
N GLY A 135 -23.89 24.30 -16.24
CA GLY A 135 -25.19 24.91 -16.54
C GLY A 135 -25.51 26.28 -15.95
N LYS A 136 -25.23 27.35 -16.71
CA LYS A 136 -26.06 28.56 -16.65
C LYS A 136 -27.10 28.52 -17.76
N GLY A 137 -28.30 28.06 -17.38
CA GLY A 137 -29.52 28.22 -18.13
C GLY A 137 -29.84 29.68 -18.42
N SER A 138 -30.30 29.92 -19.64
CA SER A 138 -30.84 31.18 -20.12
C SER A 138 -32.09 31.56 -19.32
N VAL A 139 -32.05 32.70 -18.63
CA VAL A 139 -33.25 33.40 -18.16
C VAL A 139 -33.50 34.55 -19.13
N ARG A 140 -34.54 34.40 -19.95
CA ARG A 140 -35.15 35.50 -20.70
C ARG A 140 -35.73 36.49 -19.70
N LYS A 141 -35.37 37.77 -19.81
CA LYS A 141 -36.16 38.88 -19.26
C LYS A 141 -36.84 39.59 -20.42
N GLY A 142 -38.17 39.63 -20.33
CA GLY A 142 -38.96 40.72 -20.93
C GLY A 142 -38.88 41.97 -20.06
#